data_AF-A0A0D6MCQ5-F1
#
_entry.id   AF-A0A0D6MCQ5-F1
#
_cell.length_a   1.000
_cell.length_b   1.000
_cell.length_c   1.000
_cell.angle_alpha   90.00
_cell.angle_beta   90.00
_cell.angle_gamma   90.00
#
_symmetry.space_group_name_H-M   'P 1'
#
loop_
_entity.id
_entity.type
_entity.pdbx_description
1 polymer ?
#
loop_
_entity_poly.entity_id
_entity_poly.type
_entity_poly.pdbx_seq_one_letter_code
_entity_poly.pdbx_strand_id
1 'polypeptide(L)'
;MQVGAFSRGGCYHQGNGKTSWLNAGCGHLAGITHEVGHAIGLGHTHNRHDRDKYLNMDWGNVEVYKDQYKPMTQEQNDNYDVPYDYGSIMHYGVPQRNPAMAPIDEKYFRTIGSPIISFIDLVMVNKHYKCEELCHSKNPPPCARGGFPNPNDCSTCVCPVGYGGSLCNDMVTP
;
A
#
# COMPACT_ATOMS: atom_id res chain seq x y z
N MET A 1 6.19 -4.17 -3.10
CA MET A 1 6.18 -3.84 -4.54
C MET A 1 6.17 -5.11 -5.36
N GLN A 2 5.50 -5.09 -6.51
CA GLN A 2 5.60 -6.17 -7.51
C GLN A 2 6.89 -6.03 -8.31
N VAL A 3 7.54 -7.14 -8.61
CA VAL A 3 8.75 -7.21 -9.43
C VAL A 3 8.36 -7.79 -10.80
N GLY A 4 8.70 -7.08 -11.88
CA GLY A 4 8.39 -7.51 -13.25
C GLY A 4 7.09 -6.90 -13.81
N ALA A 5 6.21 -7.73 -14.37
CA ALA A 5 4.97 -7.25 -14.99
C ALA A 5 3.98 -6.77 -13.92
N PHE A 6 3.65 -5.48 -13.95
CA PHE A 6 2.69 -4.89 -13.03
C PHE A 6 1.26 -5.32 -13.36
N SER A 7 0.46 -5.53 -12.31
CA SER A 7 -0.99 -5.66 -12.47
C SER A 7 -1.52 -4.47 -13.26
N ARG A 8 -2.20 -4.76 -14.37
CA ARG A 8 -2.95 -3.75 -15.13
C ARG A 8 -4.06 -3.25 -14.22
N GLY A 9 -3.94 -2.01 -13.75
CA GLY A 9 -4.97 -1.40 -12.91
C GLY A 9 -6.38 -1.56 -13.51
N GLY A 10 -7.38 -1.80 -12.68
CA GLY A 10 -8.74 -2.18 -13.07
C GLY A 10 -9.55 -1.10 -13.80
N CYS A 11 -9.02 0.11 -13.96
CA CYS A 11 -9.68 1.19 -14.70
C CYS A 11 -9.47 1.08 -16.22
N TYR A 12 -9.89 -0.03 -16.85
CA TYR A 12 -9.88 -0.13 -18.32
C TYR A 12 -11.25 0.14 -18.94
N HIS A 13 -11.20 0.77 -20.11
CA HIS A 13 -12.33 1.08 -20.99
C HIS A 13 -12.34 0.10 -22.17
N GLN A 14 -13.39 -0.72 -22.32
CA GLN A 14 -13.68 -1.39 -23.60
C GLN A 14 -14.91 -0.73 -24.22
N GLY A 15 -14.69 0.15 -25.19
CA GLY A 15 -15.76 0.90 -25.84
C GLY A 15 -16.06 0.40 -27.25
N ASN A 16 -17.19 -0.27 -27.43
CA ASN A 16 -17.91 -0.37 -28.71
C ASN A 16 -19.02 0.71 -28.80
N GLY A 17 -18.67 1.98 -28.51
CA GLY A 17 -19.51 3.14 -28.86
C GLY A 17 -20.81 3.38 -28.07
N LYS A 18 -21.02 2.81 -26.88
CA LYS A 18 -22.20 3.12 -26.04
C LYS A 18 -21.81 3.30 -24.56
N THR A 19 -22.05 4.53 -24.07
CA THR A 19 -22.05 5.03 -22.69
C THR A 19 -20.99 4.48 -21.72
N SER A 20 -20.01 5.32 -21.43
CA SER A 20 -18.85 5.02 -20.59
C SER A 20 -19.15 5.13 -19.09
N TRP A 21 -18.83 4.09 -18.33
CA TRP A 21 -18.71 4.13 -16.87
C TRP A 21 -17.27 3.77 -16.51
N LEU A 22 -16.64 4.57 -15.63
CA LEU A 22 -15.49 4.08 -14.86
C LEU A 22 -15.97 2.84 -14.09
N ASN A 23 -15.18 1.75 -14.07
CA ASN A 23 -15.49 0.61 -13.18
C ASN A 23 -15.82 1.14 -11.78
N ALA A 24 -16.78 0.54 -11.08
CA ALA A 24 -17.31 1.07 -9.81
C ALA A 24 -16.20 1.39 -8.77
N GLY A 25 -15.07 0.68 -8.85
CA GLY A 25 -13.88 0.94 -8.02
C GLY A 25 -13.06 2.18 -8.37
N CYS A 26 -13.31 2.87 -9.49
CA CYS A 26 -12.60 4.09 -9.92
C CYS A 26 -13.50 5.35 -9.87
N GLY A 27 -14.71 5.25 -9.31
CA GLY A 27 -15.66 6.36 -9.20
C GLY A 27 -15.37 7.37 -8.07
N HIS A 28 -14.33 7.12 -7.26
CA HIS A 28 -13.95 7.95 -6.13
C HIS A 28 -12.43 8.04 -5.98
N LEU A 29 -11.94 9.07 -5.27
CA LEU A 29 -10.51 9.37 -5.12
C LEU A 29 -9.70 8.16 -4.66
N ALA A 30 -10.12 7.48 -3.59
CA ALA A 30 -9.39 6.32 -3.06
C ALA A 30 -9.18 5.20 -4.08
N GLY A 31 -10.17 5.01 -4.96
CA GLY A 31 -10.12 4.01 -6.01
C GLY A 31 -9.12 4.37 -7.10
N ILE A 32 -9.18 5.61 -7.58
CA ILE A 32 -8.19 6.15 -8.53
C ILE A 32 -6.78 6.07 -7.92
N THR A 33 -6.63 6.41 -6.64
CA THR A 33 -5.34 6.35 -5.95
C THR A 33 -4.79 4.93 -5.85
N HIS A 34 -5.62 3.94 -5.53
CA HIS A 34 -5.23 2.52 -5.53
C HIS A 34 -4.69 2.09 -6.88
N GLU A 35 -5.37 2.49 -7.95
CA GLU A 35 -5.04 2.09 -9.32
C GLU A 35 -3.79 2.81 -9.86
N VAL A 36 -3.58 4.07 -9.46
CA VAL A 36 -2.29 4.75 -9.62
C VAL A 36 -1.19 4.00 -8.88
N GLY A 37 -1.47 3.51 -7.67
CA GLY A 37 -0.56 2.66 -6.90
C GLY A 37 -0.10 1.44 -7.70
N HIS A 38 -1.02 0.72 -8.34
CA HIS A 38 -0.66 -0.38 -9.24
C HIS A 38 0.20 0.08 -10.41
N ALA A 39 -0.14 1.19 -11.06
CA ALA A 39 0.61 1.72 -12.19
C ALA A 39 2.07 2.07 -11.85
N ILE A 40 2.34 2.48 -10.61
CA ILE A 40 3.69 2.78 -10.11
C ILE A 40 4.36 1.58 -9.38
N GLY A 41 3.75 0.40 -9.44
CA GLY A 41 4.36 -0.86 -9.04
C GLY A 41 3.95 -1.43 -7.67
N LEU A 42 2.98 -0.82 -6.98
CA LEU A 42 2.41 -1.42 -5.78
C LEU A 42 1.56 -2.65 -6.15
N GLY A 43 1.72 -3.73 -5.38
CA GLY A 43 0.82 -4.88 -5.42
C GLY A 43 -0.15 -4.84 -4.26
N HIS A 44 -1.19 -5.69 -4.31
CA HIS A 44 -2.06 -5.76 -3.15
C HIS A 44 -1.30 -6.29 -1.94
N THR A 45 -1.54 -5.67 -0.79
CA THR A 45 -0.80 -5.97 0.44
C THR A 45 -1.06 -7.39 0.92
N HIS A 46 -2.27 -7.93 0.73
CA HIS A 46 -2.62 -9.32 1.08
C HIS A 46 -1.97 -10.38 0.17
N ASN A 47 -1.33 -9.96 -0.93
CA ASN A 47 -0.54 -10.84 -1.81
C ASN A 47 0.94 -10.83 -1.45
N ARG A 48 1.41 -10.09 -0.44
CA ARG A 48 2.84 -10.14 -0.03
C ARG A 48 3.27 -11.58 0.25
N HIS A 49 4.54 -11.89 -0.05
CA HIS A 49 5.10 -13.23 0.18
C HIS A 49 5.15 -13.63 1.66
N ASP A 50 5.11 -12.66 2.58
CA ASP A 50 5.11 -12.86 4.03
C ASP A 50 3.72 -12.71 4.67
N ARG A 51 2.65 -12.56 3.87
CA ARG A 51 1.30 -12.21 4.36
C ARG A 51 0.71 -13.24 5.33
N ASP A 52 1.07 -14.51 5.24
CA ASP A 52 0.57 -15.57 6.13
C ASP A 52 1.05 -15.41 7.59
N LYS A 53 2.03 -14.53 7.86
CA LYS A 53 2.40 -14.12 9.22
C LYS A 53 1.39 -13.13 9.85
N TYR A 54 0.50 -12.56 9.03
CA TYR A 54 -0.38 -11.46 9.41
C TYR A 54 -1.86 -11.77 9.13
N LEU A 55 -2.16 -12.66 8.19
CA LEU A 55 -3.51 -13.02 7.79
C LEU A 55 -3.79 -14.51 7.98
N ASN A 56 -4.99 -14.81 8.47
CA ASN A 56 -5.62 -16.12 8.37
C ASN A 56 -6.49 -16.16 7.11
N MET A 57 -6.34 -17.22 6.30
CA MET A 57 -7.10 -17.42 5.07
C MET A 57 -8.18 -18.49 5.25
N ASP A 58 -9.41 -18.18 4.85
CA ASP A 58 -10.46 -19.17 4.64
C ASP A 58 -10.54 -19.52 3.15
N TRP A 59 -9.83 -20.59 2.78
CA TRP A 59 -9.76 -21.04 1.40
C TRP A 59 -11.11 -21.55 0.83
N GLY A 60 -12.09 -21.87 1.69
CA GLY A 60 -13.44 -22.23 1.27
C GLY A 60 -14.23 -21.04 0.75
N ASN A 61 -14.02 -19.86 1.34
CA ASN A 61 -14.71 -18.62 0.95
C ASN A 61 -14.11 -17.93 -0.30
N VAL A 62 -12.97 -18.40 -0.82
CA VAL A 62 -12.28 -17.82 -1.99
C VAL A 62 -12.31 -18.74 -3.21
N GLU A 63 -13.14 -19.77 -3.24
CA GLU A 63 -13.01 -20.84 -4.23
C GLU A 63 -13.02 -20.38 -5.69
N VAL A 64 -13.89 -19.40 -6.01
CA VAL A 64 -13.99 -18.80 -7.34
C VAL A 64 -12.85 -17.82 -7.65
N TYR A 65 -12.21 -17.25 -6.63
CA TYR A 65 -11.21 -16.19 -6.75
C TYR A 65 -9.83 -16.57 -6.20
N LYS A 66 -9.54 -17.88 -6.08
CA LYS A 66 -8.31 -18.40 -5.43
C LYS A 66 -7.04 -17.70 -5.94
N ASP A 67 -6.95 -17.44 -7.24
CA ASP A 67 -5.78 -16.80 -7.85
C ASP A 67 -5.56 -15.36 -7.36
N GLN A 68 -6.61 -14.60 -7.05
CA GLN A 68 -6.50 -13.24 -6.52
C GLN A 68 -5.98 -13.20 -5.07
N TYR A 69 -6.13 -14.31 -4.35
CA TYR A 69 -5.72 -14.46 -2.95
C TYR A 69 -4.43 -15.25 -2.79
N LYS A 70 -3.79 -15.71 -3.88
CA LYS A 70 -2.48 -16.38 -3.77
C LYS A 70 -1.41 -15.39 -3.30
N PRO A 71 -0.54 -15.77 -2.36
CA PRO A 71 0.63 -14.96 -2.06
C PRO A 71 1.58 -14.99 -3.26
N MET A 72 2.25 -13.87 -3.49
CA MET A 72 3.36 -13.77 -4.42
C MET A 72 4.58 -14.50 -3.85
N THR A 73 5.51 -14.92 -4.71
CA THR A 73 6.82 -15.41 -4.26
C THR A 73 7.75 -14.24 -3.90
N GLN A 74 8.86 -14.53 -3.22
CA GLN A 74 9.91 -13.53 -2.96
C GLN A 74 10.50 -12.93 -4.25
N GLU A 75 10.49 -13.69 -5.35
CA GLU A 75 10.95 -13.19 -6.66
C GLU A 75 9.95 -12.23 -7.31
N GLN A 76 8.65 -12.41 -7.02
CA GLN A 76 7.56 -11.59 -7.55
C GLN A 76 7.28 -10.36 -6.70
N ASN A 77 7.72 -10.35 -5.44
CA ASN A 77 7.40 -9.31 -4.49
C ASN A 77 8.58 -8.96 -3.58
N ASP A 78 9.04 -7.71 -3.70
CA ASP A 78 9.99 -7.09 -2.76
C ASP A 78 9.24 -6.24 -1.73
N ASN A 79 9.48 -6.52 -0.45
CA ASN A 79 8.87 -5.79 0.67
C ASN A 79 9.74 -4.64 1.17
N TYR A 80 10.97 -4.46 0.66
CA TYR A 80 11.89 -3.40 1.08
C TYR A 80 12.10 -3.30 2.61
N ASP A 81 11.99 -4.45 3.30
CA ASP A 81 12.03 -4.56 4.76
C ASP A 81 11.04 -3.64 5.51
N VAL A 82 9.94 -3.23 4.85
CA VAL A 82 8.88 -2.46 5.50
C VAL A 82 7.89 -3.39 6.22
N PRO A 83 7.32 -2.95 7.37
CA PRO A 83 6.32 -3.73 8.10
C PRO A 83 5.08 -4.00 7.24
N TYR A 84 4.32 -5.04 7.61
CA TYR A 84 3.02 -5.30 7.00
C TYR A 84 2.00 -4.26 7.45
N ASP A 85 1.33 -3.64 6.50
CA ASP A 85 0.40 -2.55 6.77
C ASP A 85 -1.03 -2.91 6.38
N TYR A 86 -1.84 -3.26 7.39
CA TYR A 86 -3.27 -3.49 7.21
C TYR A 86 -3.99 -2.25 6.63
N GLY A 87 -3.53 -1.06 7.00
CA GLY A 87 -4.12 0.22 6.59
C GLY A 87 -3.62 0.76 5.26
N SER A 88 -2.83 -0.02 4.52
CA SER A 88 -2.41 0.33 3.16
C SER A 88 -3.63 0.47 2.25
N ILE A 89 -3.61 1.49 1.39
CA ILE A 89 -4.66 1.65 0.37
C ILE A 89 -4.71 0.46 -0.59
N MET A 90 -3.62 -0.30 -0.66
CA MET A 90 -3.47 -1.48 -1.51
C MET A 90 -3.98 -2.76 -0.84
N HIS A 91 -4.43 -2.72 0.41
CA HIS A 91 -4.97 -3.89 1.09
C HIS A 91 -6.45 -4.10 0.74
N TYR A 92 -6.86 -5.34 0.46
CA TYR A 92 -8.28 -5.66 0.37
C TYR A 92 -9.00 -5.48 1.72
N GLY A 93 -10.21 -4.93 1.69
CA GLY A 93 -11.07 -4.89 2.86
C GLY A 93 -11.57 -6.28 3.27
N VAL A 94 -11.99 -6.41 4.51
CA VAL A 94 -12.52 -7.66 5.07
C VAL A 94 -13.99 -7.48 5.43
N PRO A 95 -14.91 -8.28 4.87
CA PRO A 95 -16.32 -8.21 5.25
C PRO A 95 -16.52 -8.75 6.68
N GLN A 96 -17.51 -8.22 7.40
CA GLN A 96 -17.80 -8.66 8.77
C GLN A 96 -18.32 -10.10 8.89
N ARG A 97 -18.90 -10.64 7.81
CA ARG A 97 -19.49 -11.98 7.77
C ARG A 97 -18.76 -12.83 6.73
N ASN A 98 -18.41 -14.06 7.13
CA ASN A 98 -17.71 -15.05 6.31
C ASN A 98 -16.53 -14.46 5.51
N PRO A 99 -15.55 -13.85 6.21
CA PRO A 99 -14.41 -13.28 5.53
C PRO A 99 -13.56 -14.36 4.85
N ALA A 100 -13.11 -14.06 3.63
CA ALA A 100 -12.10 -14.83 2.90
C ALA A 100 -10.73 -14.79 3.56
N MET A 101 -10.43 -13.69 4.23
CA MET A 101 -9.19 -13.45 4.95
C MET A 101 -9.48 -12.60 6.18
N ALA A 102 -8.76 -12.82 7.27
CA ALA A 102 -8.87 -12.05 8.50
C ALA A 102 -7.47 -11.73 9.06
N PRO A 103 -7.27 -10.54 9.66
CA PRO A 103 -6.04 -10.29 10.41
C PRO A 103 -5.91 -11.28 11.57
N ILE A 104 -4.70 -11.78 11.81
CA ILE A 104 -4.41 -12.65 12.96
C ILE A 104 -4.61 -11.87 14.27
N ASP A 105 -4.22 -10.60 14.30
CA ASP A 105 -4.49 -9.70 15.42
C ASP A 105 -5.79 -8.92 15.16
N GLU A 106 -6.83 -9.27 15.91
CA GLU A 106 -8.19 -8.76 15.74
C GLU A 106 -8.29 -7.23 15.85
N LYS A 107 -7.34 -6.57 16.52
CA LYS A 107 -7.35 -5.10 16.63
C LYS A 107 -7.30 -4.40 15.27
N TYR A 108 -6.81 -5.08 14.24
CA TYR A 108 -6.69 -4.54 12.87
C TYR A 108 -7.94 -4.74 12.00
N PHE A 109 -9.00 -5.38 12.48
CA PHE A 109 -10.26 -5.51 11.72
C PHE A 109 -10.85 -4.16 11.29
N ARG A 110 -10.59 -3.10 12.06
CA ARG A 110 -11.07 -1.73 11.73
C ARG A 110 -10.07 -0.91 10.91
N THR A 111 -8.87 -1.43 10.69
CA THR A 111 -7.80 -0.76 9.93
C THR A 111 -7.67 -1.34 8.53
N ILE A 112 -7.92 -2.64 8.38
CA ILE A 112 -7.72 -3.38 7.14
C ILE A 112 -8.56 -2.83 5.97
N GLY A 113 -7.91 -2.54 4.84
CA GLY A 113 -8.58 -2.03 3.63
C GLY A 113 -9.00 -0.55 3.71
N SER A 114 -8.16 0.26 4.35
CA SER A 114 -8.32 1.72 4.45
C SER A 114 -8.34 2.40 3.07
N PRO A 115 -9.13 3.46 2.86
CA PRO A 115 -9.16 4.22 1.60
C PRO A 115 -8.07 5.31 1.52
N ILE A 116 -7.11 5.34 2.44
CA ILE A 116 -6.11 6.41 2.61
C ILE A 116 -4.73 5.87 2.26
N ILE A 117 -3.92 6.64 1.52
CA ILE A 117 -2.50 6.33 1.29
C ILE A 117 -1.80 6.26 2.64
N SER A 118 -1.23 5.12 2.97
CA SER A 118 -0.52 4.97 4.21
C SER A 118 0.90 5.53 4.13
N PHE A 119 1.50 5.77 5.29
CA PHE A 119 2.91 6.12 5.34
C PHE A 119 3.80 5.01 4.74
N ILE A 120 3.42 3.74 4.95
CA ILE A 120 4.17 2.60 4.41
C ILE A 120 4.05 2.52 2.88
N ASP A 121 2.91 2.89 2.30
CA ASP A 121 2.76 3.02 0.84
C ASP A 121 3.77 4.04 0.29
N LEU A 122 3.89 5.20 0.94
CA LEU A 122 4.87 6.24 0.56
C LEU A 122 6.31 5.74 0.68
N VAL A 123 6.67 5.07 1.78
CA VAL A 123 8.02 4.54 2.00
C VAL A 123 8.36 3.52 0.91
N MET A 124 7.45 2.59 0.59
CA MET A 124 7.68 1.58 -0.45
C MET A 124 7.97 2.22 -1.81
N VAL A 125 7.19 3.22 -2.21
CA VAL A 125 7.39 3.94 -3.49
C VAL A 125 8.73 4.68 -3.48
N ASN A 126 9.07 5.39 -2.39
CA ASN A 126 10.33 6.13 -2.30
C ASN A 126 11.55 5.20 -2.34
N LYS A 127 11.48 4.04 -1.68
CA LYS A 127 12.54 3.02 -1.76
C LYS A 127 12.66 2.43 -3.16
N HIS A 128 11.53 2.10 -3.81
CA HIS A 128 11.51 1.52 -5.15
C HIS A 128 12.13 2.45 -6.21
N TYR A 129 11.77 3.73 -6.18
CA TYR A 129 12.27 4.75 -7.11
C TYR A 129 13.53 5.47 -6.62
N LYS A 130 14.11 5.03 -5.51
CA LYS A 130 15.35 5.57 -4.94
C LYS A 130 15.30 7.08 -4.67
N CYS A 131 14.12 7.57 -4.28
CA CYS A 131 13.90 9.00 -4.04
C CYS A 131 14.74 9.53 -2.87
N GLU A 132 15.03 8.69 -1.87
CA GLU A 132 15.89 9.06 -0.73
C GLU A 132 17.33 9.38 -1.18
N GLU A 133 17.80 8.76 -2.27
CA GLU A 133 19.14 9.01 -2.82
C GLU A 133 19.30 10.42 -3.40
N LEU A 134 18.18 11.08 -3.75
CA LEU A 134 18.17 12.46 -4.25
C LEU A 134 18.71 13.46 -3.21
N CYS A 135 18.65 13.09 -1.93
CA CYS A 135 19.12 13.92 -0.84
C CYS A 135 20.52 13.55 -0.33
N HIS A 136 21.14 12.45 -0.79
CA HIS A 136 22.45 11.99 -0.30
C HIS A 136 23.55 13.04 -0.39
N SER A 137 23.62 13.77 -1.51
CA SER A 137 24.62 14.83 -1.73
C SER A 137 24.36 16.12 -0.92
N LYS A 138 23.19 16.21 -0.25
CA LYS A 138 22.74 17.40 0.47
C LYS A 138 22.81 17.27 1.99
N ASN A 139 23.43 16.20 2.49
CA ASN A 139 23.56 15.90 3.93
C ASN A 139 22.20 15.97 4.65
N PRO A 140 21.29 15.03 4.36
CA PRO A 140 19.91 15.11 4.82
C PRO A 140 19.83 15.03 6.36
N PRO A 141 18.78 15.61 6.96
CA PRO A 141 18.58 15.55 8.40
C PRO A 141 18.37 14.11 8.90
N PRO A 142 18.72 13.82 10.16
CA PRO A 142 18.38 12.55 10.79
C PRO A 142 16.88 12.51 11.12
N CYS A 143 16.09 11.87 10.26
CA CYS A 143 14.65 11.72 10.46
C CYS A 143 14.34 10.75 11.60
N ALA A 144 13.53 11.18 12.57
CA ALA A 144 13.16 10.39 13.73
C ALA A 144 11.94 9.50 13.46
N ARG A 145 11.70 8.54 14.37
CA ARG A 145 10.47 7.72 14.43
C ARG A 145 10.14 6.93 13.16
N GLY A 146 11.13 6.67 12.30
CA GLY A 146 10.93 5.97 11.03
C GLY A 146 10.51 6.90 9.89
N GLY A 147 10.60 8.23 10.06
CA GLY A 147 10.54 9.18 8.96
C GLY A 147 11.70 9.03 7.98
N PHE A 148 11.56 9.61 6.79
CA PHE A 148 12.60 9.62 5.76
C PHE A 148 12.81 11.03 5.18
N PRO A 149 13.98 11.35 4.60
CA PRO A 149 14.24 12.66 4.03
C PRO A 149 13.23 13.01 2.93
N ASN A 150 12.71 14.24 2.95
CA ASN A 150 11.77 14.67 1.93
C ASN A 150 12.48 14.89 0.59
N PRO A 151 12.16 14.13 -0.47
CA PRO A 151 12.86 14.24 -1.76
C PRO A 151 12.62 15.57 -2.47
N ASN A 152 11.55 16.30 -2.12
CA ASN A 152 11.26 17.63 -2.65
C ASN A 152 11.96 18.75 -1.86
N ASP A 153 12.32 18.49 -0.62
CA ASP A 153 13.02 19.41 0.27
C ASP A 153 13.92 18.64 1.25
N CYS A 154 15.18 18.48 0.86
CA CYS A 154 16.15 17.69 1.61
C CYS A 154 16.55 18.29 2.98
N SER A 155 15.96 19.41 3.40
CA SER A 155 16.15 19.99 4.73
C SER A 155 15.09 19.51 5.75
N THR A 156 14.05 18.81 5.30
CA THR A 156 12.94 18.33 6.13
C THR A 156 12.69 16.83 5.95
N CYS A 157 11.92 16.26 6.86
CA CYS A 157 11.52 14.85 6.85
C CYS A 157 10.04 14.69 6.51
N VAL A 158 9.71 13.59 5.82
CA VAL A 158 8.33 13.08 5.75
C VAL A 158 8.09 12.18 6.95
N CYS A 159 7.07 12.51 7.74
CA CYS A 159 6.83 11.88 9.03
C CYS A 159 5.73 10.81 8.96
N PRO A 160 5.86 9.71 9.74
CA PRO A 160 4.76 8.79 9.96
C PRO A 160 3.57 9.50 10.62
N VAL A 161 2.37 8.99 10.36
CA VAL A 161 1.13 9.53 10.92
C VAL A 161 1.23 9.59 12.45
N GLY A 162 0.85 10.74 13.03
CA GLY A 162 0.95 11.03 14.46
C GLY A 162 2.23 11.77 14.87
N TYR A 163 3.21 11.92 13.97
CA TYR A 163 4.43 12.68 14.22
C TYR A 163 4.58 13.86 13.24
N GLY A 164 5.34 14.87 13.65
CA GLY A 164 5.52 16.10 12.90
C GLY A 164 6.80 16.85 13.27
N GLY A 165 6.88 18.11 12.84
CA GLY A 165 8.11 18.90 12.86
C GLY A 165 9.05 18.54 11.71
N SER A 166 10.10 19.34 11.52
CA SER A 166 11.05 19.15 10.41
C SER A 166 11.83 17.83 10.50
N LEU A 167 11.91 17.23 11.69
CA LEU A 167 12.67 16.01 11.99
C LEU A 167 11.81 14.84 12.47
N CYS A 168 10.48 14.97 12.50
CA CYS A 168 9.55 13.95 13.04
C CYS A 168 9.71 13.66 14.54
N ASN A 169 10.16 14.65 15.32
CA ASN A 169 10.31 14.54 16.77
C ASN A 169 9.06 14.97 17.54
N ASP A 170 8.20 15.76 16.91
CA ASP A 170 7.02 16.32 17.56
C ASP A 170 5.86 15.32 17.46
N MET A 171 5.05 15.25 18.51
CA MET A 171 3.77 14.54 18.43
C MET A 171 2.71 15.51 17.89
N VAL A 172 1.99 15.08 16.86
CA VAL A 172 0.84 15.84 16.36
C VAL A 172 -0.37 15.45 17.19
N THR A 173 -0.84 16.35 18.05
CA THR A 173 -2.09 16.14 18.78
C THR A 173 -3.28 16.23 17.81
N PRO A 174 -4.29 15.34 17.94
CA PRO A 174 -5.49 15.36 17.10
C PRO A 174 -6.27 16.68 17.15
#